data_AF-J9YWE3-F1
#
_entry.id   AF-J9YWE3-F1
#
_cell.length_a   1.000
_cell.length_b   1.000
_cell.length_c   1.000
_cell.angle_alpha   90.00
_cell.angle_beta   90.00
_cell.angle_gamma   90.00
#
_symmetry.space_group_name_H-M   'P 1'
#
loop_
_entity.id
_entity.type
_entity.pdbx_description
1 polymer ?
#
loop_
_entity_poly.entity_id
_entity_poly.type
_entity_poly.pdbx_seq_one_letter_code
_entity_poly.pdbx_strand_id
1 'polypeptide(L)' 'MNKSTILIIVYIAGLVFGALVLDLWSANTSPKALIGIIWTAFLLVGLFLVEKDERQ' A
#
# COMPACT_ATOMS: atom_id res chain seq x y z
N MET A 1 6.87 -19.38 6.93
CA MET A 1 5.63 -19.01 6.20
C MET A 1 5.91 -19.19 4.72
N ASN A 2 4.96 -19.71 3.94
CA ASN A 2 5.16 -19.74 2.49
C ASN A 2 5.32 -18.30 1.98
N LYS A 3 6.22 -18.07 1.01
CA LYS A 3 6.43 -16.75 0.39
C LYS A 3 5.09 -16.11 -0.04
N SER A 4 4.16 -16.93 -0.53
CA SER A 4 2.78 -16.54 -0.87
C SER A 4 1.98 -15.92 0.29
N THR A 5 2.14 -16.41 1.52
CA THR A 5 1.43 -15.87 2.69
C THR A 5 1.91 -14.46 3.03
N ILE A 6 3.21 -14.22 2.91
CA ILE A 6 3.82 -12.90 3.16
C ILE A 6 3.34 -11.92 2.09
N LEU A 7 3.33 -12.34 0.82
CA LEU A 7 2.83 -11.54 -0.30
C LEU A 7 1.35 -11.13 -0.14
N ILE A 8 0.50 -12.07 0.29
CA ILE A 8 -0.93 -11.81 0.56
C ILE A 8 -1.12 -10.84 1.73
N ILE A 9 -0.31 -10.96 2.79
CA ILE A 9 -0.38 -10.05 3.95
C ILE A 9 0.01 -8.63 3.54
N VAL A 10 1.06 -8.48 2.72
CA VAL A 10 1.49 -7.16 2.19
C VAL A 10 0.40 -6.56 1.29
N TYR A 11 -0.24 -7.37 0.45
CA TYR A 11 -1.34 -6.93 -0.41
C TYR A 11 -2.57 -6.46 0.39
N ILE A 12 -3.00 -7.23 1.40
CA ILE A 12 -4.14 -6.86 2.26
C ILE A 12 -3.81 -5.62 3.09
N ALA A 13 -2.59 -5.51 3.63
CA ALA A 13 -2.16 -4.32 4.37
C ALA A 13 -2.20 -3.06 3.51
N GLY A 14 -1.79 -3.14 2.23
CA GLY A 14 -1.88 -2.02 1.27
C GLY A 14 -3.32 -1.59 0.98
N LEU A 15 -4.23 -2.54 0.76
CA LEU A 15 -5.65 -2.26 0.51
C LEU A 15 -6.36 -1.65 1.73
N VAL A 16 -6.15 -2.22 2.92
CA VAL A 16 -6.74 -1.74 4.17
C VAL A 16 -6.27 -0.32 4.47
N PHE A 17 -4.99 -0.03 4.23
CA PHE A 17 -4.47 1.32 4.43
C PHE A 17 -5.05 2.33 3.43
N GLY A 18 -5.12 1.97 2.14
CA GLY A 18 -5.72 2.82 1.12
C GLY A 18 -7.20 3.13 1.40
N ALA A 19 -7.95 2.17 1.94
CA ALA A 19 -9.35 2.37 2.28
C ALA A 19 -9.56 3.21 3.55
N LEU A 20 -8.81 2.95 4.63
CA LEU A 20 -9.04 3.57 5.94
C LEU A 20 -8.40 4.96 6.10
N VAL A 21 -7.22 5.18 5.54
CA VAL A 21 -6.45 6.41 5.81
C VAL A 21 -6.66 7.47 4.74
N LEU A 22 -6.86 7.05 3.49
CA LEU A 22 -7.10 7.99 2.39
C LEU A 22 -8.57 8.30 2.17
N ASP A 23 -9.46 7.57 2.86
CA ASP A 23 -10.90 7.65 2.66
C ASP A 23 -11.20 7.63 1.15
N LEU A 24 -10.48 6.75 0.42
CA LEU A 24 -10.41 6.73 -1.05
C LEU A 24 -11.77 6.44 -1.70
N TRP A 25 -12.70 5.93 -0.88
CA TRP A 25 -14.10 5.70 -1.23
C TRP A 25 -14.98 6.95 -1.09
N SER A 26 -14.47 8.01 -0.48
CA SER A 26 -15.18 9.26 -0.27
C SER A 26 -15.11 10.13 -1.53
N ALA A 27 -16.27 10.34 -2.15
CA ALA A 27 -16.43 11.00 -3.44
C ALA A 27 -16.14 12.52 -3.45
N ASN A 28 -15.52 13.06 -2.39
CA ASN A 28 -15.27 14.50 -2.22
C ASN A 28 -13.77 14.79 -2.36
N THR A 29 -13.33 15.00 -3.61
CA THR A 29 -11.93 15.22 -4.00
C THR A 29 -11.42 16.59 -3.53
N SER A 30 -10.84 16.62 -2.34
CA SER A 30 -10.13 17.75 -1.72
C SER A 30 -8.64 17.35 -1.47
N PRO A 31 -7.74 18.21 -0.90
CA PRO A 31 -6.28 17.99 -0.75
C PRO A 31 -5.81 16.65 -0.16
N LYS A 32 -6.74 15.85 0.38
CA LYS A 32 -6.58 14.44 0.78
C LYS A 32 -5.96 13.58 -0.33
N ALA A 33 -6.22 13.89 -1.61
CA ALA A 33 -5.59 13.21 -2.74
C ALA A 33 -4.05 13.31 -2.71
N LEU A 34 -3.50 14.43 -2.24
CA LEU A 34 -2.05 14.62 -2.12
C LEU A 34 -1.44 13.71 -1.04
N ILE A 35 -2.15 13.53 0.08
CA ILE A 35 -1.78 12.59 1.14
C ILE A 35 -1.87 11.16 0.61
N GLY A 36 -2.83 10.89 -0.29
CA GLY A 36 -2.91 9.64 -1.05
C GLY A 36 -1.68 9.34 -1.86
N ILE A 37 -1.12 10.35 -2.54
CA ILE A 37 0.11 10.20 -3.31
C ILE A 37 1.31 9.93 -2.40
N ILE A 38 1.45 10.65 -1.29
CA ILE A 38 2.50 10.42 -0.28
C ILE A 38 2.39 8.99 0.27
N TRP A 39 1.17 8.53 0.53
CA TRP A 39 0.91 7.19 1.00
C TRP A 39 1.24 6.12 -0.06
N THR A 40 0.90 6.38 -1.32
CA THR A 40 1.23 5.49 -2.44
C THR A 40 2.75 5.38 -2.62
N ALA A 41 3.50 6.45 -2.38
CA ALA A 41 4.96 6.43 -2.39
C ALA A 41 5.53 5.53 -1.27
N PHE A 42 4.97 5.60 -0.05
CA PHE A 42 5.36 4.70 1.05
C PHE A 42 5.07 3.22 0.73
N LEU A 43 3.92 2.94 0.10
CA LEU A 43 3.57 1.60 -0.37
C LEU A 43 4.55 1.10 -1.44
N LEU A 44 4.88 1.93 -2.43
CA LEU A 44 5.86 1.60 -3.48
C LEU A 44 7.26 1.31 -2.91
N VAL A 45 7.69 2.05 -1.88
CA VAL A 45 8.95 1.76 -1.17
C VAL A 45 8.88 0.41 -0.45
N GLY A 46 7.76 0.11 0.21
CA GLY A 46 7.53 -1.21 0.83
C GLY A 46 7.54 -2.36 -0.18
N LEU A 47 6.89 -2.17 -1.33
CA LEU A 47 6.90 -3.13 -2.44
C LEU A 47 8.32 -3.35 -2.97
N PHE A 48 9.07 -2.27 -3.19
CA PHE A 48 10.46 -2.33 -3.65
C PHE A 48 11.38 -3.10 -2.68
N LEU A 49 11.19 -2.92 -1.37
CA LEU A 49 11.95 -3.65 -0.35
C LEU A 49 11.61 -5.15 -0.33
N VAL A 50 10.33 -5.51 -0.44
CA VAL A 50 9.87 -6.90 -0.52
C VAL A 50 10.36 -7.59 -1.79
N GLU A 51 10.24 -6.93 -2.94
CA GLU A 51 10.61 -7.48 -4.25
C GLU A 51 12.14 -7.61 -4.40
N LYS A 52 12.91 -6.75 -3.72
CA LYS A 52 14.36 -6.88 -3.60
C LYS A 52 14.79 -8.09 -2.75
N ASP A 53 14.01 -8.45 -1.74
CA ASP A 53 14.26 -9.62 -0.89
C ASP A 53 13.90 -10.94 -1.60
N GLU A 54 12.93 -10.92 -2.52
CA GLU A 54 12.57 -12.08 -3.35
C GLU A 54 13.57 -12.41 -4.47
N ARG A 55 14.47 -11.47 -4.82
CA ARG A 55 15.59 -11.71 -5.76
C ARG A 55 16.87 -12.21 -5.08
N GLN A 56 16.77 -12.79 -3.88
CA GLN A 56 17.78 -13.64 -3.25
C GLN A 56 17.30 -15.10 -3.20
#